data_AF-A0A2I0D151-F1
#
_entry.id   AF-A0A2I0D151-F1
#
_cell.length_a   1.000
_cell.length_b   1.000
_cell.length_c   1.000
_cell.angle_alpha   90.00
_cell.angle_beta   90.00
_cell.angle_gamma   90.00
#
_symmetry.space_group_name_H-M   'P 1'
#
loop_
_entity.id
_entity.type
_entity.pdbx_description
1 polymer ?
#
loop_
_entity_poly.entity_id
_entity_poly.type
_entity_poly.pdbx_seq_one_letter_code
_entity_poly.pdbx_strand_id
1 'polypeptide(L)'
;HGDEMGPVGDKKETHGYDIEKGSQVVERHPQDILVHDSCAEWLGGVAKFMDELLVKCYGLDPFYKVTKPEDLIGHLVIGLAPHTSAGVLARIVGFTRANVGYAHPFFHAAKRRNCFWGDTEIEVNDGSRWEKLPIRKFVLENFDLTRPGLDRLGTYYSDPARPFWTRAVDTTGQIRLRKVTSVSVHRAPQALIRFTTSRGKELVVTPDHAMLVWDTGYLRKIRAIELKPGDPVPVFEGSCVISDTIKLAEQVPSPEERVYCLTVADDHTLVANGIFTGQCDGDEDCIMLLLDGLINFSRSFLPQNRGGSMDAPLVLTSRIDPAEIDKEALNVDVCDHYPIEVYTSALAYAEPKTIVKLIDRVENRIGTPAQLEGFQFTHDTSDISAGPIESMYTQMKTMTDKLGAELDLAEKIRAVDADDVAERVLNTHFIRDLMGNLSAFSKQKFRCTKCNTSYRRMPLAGKCTKFKGKGICNGNIIPTVHEGSVKKYLEMSREICRKYAISEYTKQRVEVIDLAIESTFGEEKQQQLGLADFM
;
A
#
# COMPACT_ATOMS: atom_id res chain seq x y z
N HIS A 1 -4.56 -31.38 -16.03
CA HIS A 1 -3.73 -32.19 -15.12
C HIS A 1 -4.61 -32.64 -13.96
N GLY A 2 -5.11 -33.89 -13.98
CA GLY A 2 -5.96 -34.46 -12.93
C GLY A 2 -5.21 -35.39 -11.96
N ASP A 3 -3.98 -35.78 -12.28
CA ASP A 3 -3.19 -36.76 -11.51
C ASP A 3 -2.23 -36.13 -10.48
N GLU A 4 -2.08 -34.80 -10.44
CA GLU A 4 -1.07 -34.13 -9.56
C GLU A 4 -1.64 -33.57 -8.25
N MET A 5 -2.95 -33.65 -7.99
CA MET A 5 -3.53 -33.30 -6.67
C MET A 5 -3.24 -34.35 -5.58
N GLY A 6 -2.52 -35.43 -5.92
CA GLY A 6 -2.27 -36.62 -5.10
C GLY A 6 -1.66 -36.45 -3.69
N PRO A 7 -1.05 -35.33 -3.28
CA PRO A 7 -0.59 -35.17 -1.90
C PRO A 7 -1.33 -34.09 -1.07
N VAL A 8 -2.28 -33.33 -1.63
CA VAL A 8 -2.83 -32.11 -0.96
C VAL A 8 -3.90 -32.43 0.11
N GLY A 9 -4.47 -33.64 0.09
CA GLY A 9 -5.39 -34.14 1.11
C GLY A 9 -6.87 -33.92 0.81
N ASP A 10 -7.19 -33.14 -0.23
CA ASP A 10 -8.55 -32.90 -0.68
C ASP A 10 -9.09 -34.09 -1.45
N LYS A 11 -10.14 -34.69 -0.93
CA LYS A 11 -10.81 -35.85 -1.54
C LYS A 11 -12.11 -35.47 -2.23
N LYS A 12 -12.59 -34.24 -2.02
CA LYS A 12 -13.91 -33.80 -2.42
C LYS A 12 -13.88 -32.41 -3.06
N GLU A 13 -14.75 -32.22 -4.06
CA GLU A 13 -15.03 -30.92 -4.66
C GLU A 13 -15.98 -30.08 -3.78
N THR A 14 -16.23 -28.83 -4.18
CA THR A 14 -17.07 -27.85 -3.43
C THR A 14 -18.50 -28.34 -3.12
N HIS A 15 -19.04 -29.28 -3.90
CA HIS A 15 -20.37 -29.88 -3.69
C HIS A 15 -20.33 -31.22 -2.94
N GLY A 16 -19.14 -31.66 -2.48
CA GLY A 16 -18.98 -32.85 -1.64
C GLY A 16 -18.86 -34.18 -2.39
N TYR A 17 -18.80 -34.15 -3.73
CA TYR A 17 -18.50 -35.30 -4.58
C TYR A 17 -17.00 -35.56 -4.67
N ASP A 18 -16.61 -36.79 -5.02
CA ASP A 18 -15.20 -37.15 -5.16
C ASP A 18 -14.56 -36.48 -6.40
N ILE A 19 -13.26 -36.19 -6.31
CA ILE A 19 -12.51 -35.57 -7.40
C ILE A 19 -12.13 -36.64 -8.43
N GLU A 20 -12.74 -36.57 -9.61
CA GLU A 20 -12.53 -37.46 -10.75
C GLU A 20 -11.93 -36.74 -11.97
N LYS A 21 -12.11 -35.42 -12.08
CA LYS A 21 -11.76 -34.61 -13.25
C LYS A 21 -11.07 -33.31 -12.83
N GLY A 22 -10.04 -32.93 -13.57
CA GLY A 22 -9.31 -31.66 -13.34
C GLY A 22 -10.08 -30.37 -13.65
N SER A 23 -11.35 -30.46 -14.09
CA SER A 23 -12.25 -29.33 -14.27
C SER A 23 -13.14 -29.07 -13.05
N GLN A 24 -13.09 -29.93 -12.03
CA GLN A 24 -13.87 -29.77 -10.82
C GLN A 24 -13.29 -28.66 -9.96
N VAL A 25 -14.18 -27.90 -9.31
CA VAL A 25 -13.79 -26.80 -8.43
C VAL A 25 -13.57 -27.35 -7.04
N VAL A 26 -12.39 -27.08 -6.48
CA VAL A 26 -12.00 -27.53 -5.14
C VAL A 26 -11.91 -26.32 -4.23
N GLU A 27 -12.46 -26.44 -3.03
CA GLU A 27 -12.34 -25.41 -2.00
C GLU A 27 -10.89 -25.34 -1.51
N ARG A 28 -10.34 -24.11 -1.45
CA ARG A 28 -8.96 -23.90 -1.02
C ARG A 28 -8.89 -23.74 0.50
N HIS A 29 -7.98 -24.48 1.14
CA HIS A 29 -7.73 -24.31 2.57
C HIS A 29 -7.16 -22.93 2.93
N PRO A 30 -7.43 -22.43 4.14
CA PRO A 30 -7.03 -21.09 4.59
C PRO A 30 -5.54 -20.73 4.47
N GLN A 31 -4.64 -21.70 4.54
CA GLN A 31 -3.18 -21.50 4.49
C GLN A 31 -2.54 -22.04 3.21
N ASP A 32 -3.35 -22.44 2.23
CA ASP A 32 -2.87 -22.85 0.92
C ASP A 32 -2.80 -21.67 -0.03
N ILE A 33 -1.69 -21.57 -0.77
CA ILE A 33 -1.42 -20.45 -1.68
C ILE A 33 -1.03 -20.93 -3.08
N LEU A 34 -1.40 -20.12 -4.07
CA LEU A 34 -0.90 -20.20 -5.43
C LEU A 34 0.08 -19.05 -5.65
N VAL A 35 1.28 -19.37 -6.12
CA VAL A 35 2.33 -18.36 -6.37
C VAL A 35 2.51 -18.16 -7.87
N HIS A 36 2.90 -16.94 -8.27
CA HIS A 36 3.18 -16.66 -9.67
C HIS A 36 4.37 -17.48 -10.19
N ASP A 37 4.38 -17.84 -11.47
CA ASP A 37 5.44 -18.64 -12.11
C ASP A 37 6.85 -18.05 -11.87
N SER A 38 7.01 -16.73 -11.97
CA SER A 38 8.32 -16.10 -11.70
C SER A 38 8.74 -16.18 -10.23
N CYS A 39 7.77 -16.21 -9.31
CA CYS A 39 8.04 -16.43 -7.89
C CYS A 39 8.48 -17.88 -7.67
N ALA A 40 7.85 -18.84 -8.34
CA ALA A 40 8.24 -20.25 -8.28
C ALA A 40 9.66 -20.48 -8.81
N GLU A 41 10.02 -19.87 -9.94
CA GLU A 41 11.39 -19.92 -10.48
C GLU A 41 12.42 -19.36 -9.49
N TRP A 42 12.11 -18.21 -8.87
CA TRP A 42 12.96 -17.61 -7.84
C TRP A 42 13.10 -18.51 -6.61
N LEU A 43 11.98 -19.02 -6.08
CA LEU A 43 11.97 -19.95 -4.94
C LEU A 43 12.72 -21.26 -5.25
N GLY A 44 12.66 -21.73 -6.49
CA GLY A 44 13.46 -22.87 -6.94
C GLY A 44 14.97 -22.59 -6.88
N GLY A 45 15.38 -21.36 -7.18
CA GLY A 45 16.76 -20.89 -6.96
C GLY A 45 17.14 -20.88 -5.48
N VAL A 46 16.25 -20.37 -4.60
CA VAL A 46 16.47 -20.35 -3.14
C VAL A 46 16.54 -21.77 -2.59
N ALA A 47 15.69 -22.69 -3.03
CA ALA A 47 15.69 -24.08 -2.62
C ALA A 47 17.04 -24.77 -2.92
N LYS A 48 17.59 -24.56 -4.11
CA LYS A 48 18.92 -25.07 -4.50
C LYS A 48 20.03 -24.46 -3.64
N PHE A 49 19.96 -23.16 -3.37
CA PHE A 49 20.88 -22.51 -2.44
C PHE A 49 20.82 -23.13 -1.03
N MET A 50 19.62 -23.38 -0.51
CA MET A 50 19.43 -24.01 0.80
C MET A 50 20.00 -25.42 0.85
N ASP A 51 19.80 -26.23 -0.18
CA ASP A 51 20.38 -27.57 -0.27
C ASP A 51 21.91 -27.54 -0.29
N GLU A 52 22.51 -26.64 -1.09
CA GLU A 52 23.96 -26.45 -1.09
C GLU A 52 24.48 -25.97 0.26
N LEU A 53 23.77 -25.06 0.91
CA LEU A 53 24.10 -24.55 2.25
C LEU A 53 24.10 -25.70 3.28
N LEU A 54 23.08 -26.56 3.27
CA LEU A 54 22.99 -27.72 4.16
C LEU A 54 24.17 -28.69 3.96
N VAL A 55 24.49 -29.02 2.71
CA VAL A 55 25.57 -29.97 2.40
C VAL A 55 26.95 -29.37 2.69
N LYS A 56 27.24 -28.17 2.17
CA LYS A 56 28.58 -27.59 2.20
C LYS A 56 28.94 -26.94 3.54
N CYS A 57 27.98 -26.33 4.24
CA CYS A 57 28.23 -25.61 5.48
C CYS A 57 27.83 -26.40 6.72
N TYR A 58 26.76 -27.19 6.65
CA TYR A 58 26.24 -27.94 7.81
C TYR A 58 26.52 -29.44 7.78
N GLY A 59 26.98 -30.00 6.65
CA GLY A 59 27.24 -31.44 6.51
C GLY A 59 25.97 -32.30 6.60
N LEU A 60 24.81 -31.73 6.27
CA LEU A 60 23.51 -32.39 6.29
C LEU A 60 23.08 -32.80 4.88
N ASP A 61 22.13 -33.73 4.80
CA ASP A 61 21.51 -34.10 3.53
C ASP A 61 20.68 -32.92 2.95
N PRO A 62 20.59 -32.80 1.61
CA PRO A 62 19.74 -31.79 0.98
C PRO A 62 18.26 -32.05 1.29
N PHE A 63 17.49 -30.97 1.45
CA PHE A 63 16.10 -31.01 1.91
C PHE A 63 15.10 -30.88 0.75
N TYR A 64 15.24 -29.87 -0.10
CA TYR A 64 14.25 -29.52 -1.12
C TYR A 64 14.37 -30.40 -2.38
N LYS A 65 15.60 -30.64 -2.86
CA LYS A 65 15.91 -31.44 -4.06
C LYS A 65 15.12 -31.00 -5.30
N VAL A 66 14.82 -29.70 -5.40
CA VAL A 66 13.96 -29.11 -6.44
C VAL A 66 14.69 -29.09 -7.79
N THR A 67 14.07 -29.71 -8.79
CA THR A 67 14.55 -29.72 -10.19
C THR A 67 13.65 -28.90 -11.11
N LYS A 68 12.34 -28.94 -10.87
CA LYS A 68 11.30 -28.23 -11.61
C LYS A 68 10.36 -27.48 -10.64
N PRO A 69 9.67 -26.41 -11.07
CA PRO A 69 8.81 -25.63 -10.18
C PRO A 69 7.77 -26.47 -9.42
N GLU A 70 7.24 -27.53 -10.05
CA GLU A 70 6.23 -28.42 -9.46
C GLU A 70 6.74 -29.16 -8.21
N ASP A 71 8.05 -29.33 -8.08
CA ASP A 71 8.65 -29.95 -6.89
C ASP A 71 8.48 -29.06 -5.63
N LEU A 72 8.12 -27.77 -5.80
CA LEU A 72 7.81 -26.86 -4.68
C LEU A 72 6.42 -27.12 -4.07
N ILE A 73 5.54 -27.86 -4.74
CA ILE A 73 4.19 -28.14 -4.24
C ILE A 73 4.29 -28.94 -2.94
N GLY A 74 3.59 -28.49 -1.91
CA GLY A 74 3.60 -29.07 -0.57
C GLY A 74 4.67 -28.48 0.36
N HIS A 75 5.67 -27.76 -0.17
CA HIS A 75 6.64 -27.06 0.69
C HIS A 75 6.01 -25.85 1.39
N LEU A 76 6.49 -25.60 2.61
CA LEU A 76 6.02 -24.53 3.46
C LEU A 76 6.79 -23.24 3.22
N VAL A 77 6.04 -22.14 3.26
CA VAL A 77 6.55 -20.78 3.13
C VAL A 77 6.05 -19.92 4.28
N ILE A 78 6.75 -18.83 4.53
CA ILE A 78 6.32 -17.76 5.43
C ILE A 78 5.84 -16.62 4.55
N GLY A 79 4.55 -16.29 4.66
CA GLY A 79 4.01 -15.04 4.15
C GLY A 79 4.20 -13.94 5.19
N LEU A 80 4.74 -12.80 4.78
CA LEU A 80 4.94 -11.64 5.66
C LEU A 80 4.43 -10.40 4.94
N ALA A 81 3.46 -9.71 5.53
CA ALA A 81 3.08 -8.41 5.00
C ALA A 81 4.18 -7.38 5.33
N PRO A 82 4.39 -6.38 4.47
CA PRO A 82 5.06 -5.17 4.82
C PRO A 82 4.48 -4.64 6.13
N HIS A 83 5.33 -4.07 6.97
CA HIS A 83 4.89 -3.38 8.20
C HIS A 83 4.40 -4.33 9.30
N THR A 84 4.62 -5.65 9.17
CA THR A 84 4.39 -6.61 10.25
C THR A 84 5.61 -7.48 10.49
N SER A 85 5.74 -7.95 11.74
CA SER A 85 6.80 -8.87 12.18
C SER A 85 6.26 -10.26 12.54
N ALA A 86 4.97 -10.50 12.33
CA ALA A 86 4.33 -11.79 12.49
C ALA A 86 4.12 -12.42 11.10
N GLY A 87 5.00 -13.35 10.75
CA GLY A 87 4.84 -14.16 9.55
C GLY A 87 3.71 -15.17 9.73
N VAL A 88 2.99 -15.49 8.66
CA VAL A 88 1.97 -16.54 8.65
C VAL A 88 2.47 -17.69 7.80
N LEU A 89 2.43 -18.89 8.37
CA LEU A 89 2.80 -20.12 7.68
C LEU A 89 1.80 -20.41 6.56
N ALA A 90 2.29 -20.75 5.39
CA ALA A 90 1.49 -21.18 4.25
C ALA A 90 2.13 -22.37 3.53
N ARG A 91 1.34 -23.04 2.71
CA ARG A 91 1.76 -24.17 1.87
C ARG A 91 1.52 -23.83 0.40
N ILE A 92 2.51 -24.09 -0.45
CA ILE A 92 2.37 -23.93 -1.89
C ILE A 92 1.54 -25.10 -2.43
N VAL A 93 0.43 -24.82 -3.11
CA VAL A 93 -0.42 -25.86 -3.73
C VAL A 93 -0.48 -25.78 -5.25
N GLY A 94 0.09 -24.74 -5.84
CA GLY A 94 0.14 -24.58 -7.29
C GLY A 94 0.64 -23.22 -7.72
N PHE A 95 0.53 -22.98 -9.02
CA PHE A 95 1.08 -21.81 -9.69
C PHE A 95 0.03 -21.08 -10.53
N THR A 96 0.30 -19.82 -10.81
CA THR A 96 -0.54 -18.95 -11.64
C THR A 96 0.31 -18.18 -12.63
N ARG A 97 -0.25 -17.95 -13.82
CA ARG A 97 0.38 -17.13 -14.87
C ARG A 97 0.09 -15.64 -14.69
N ALA A 98 -0.96 -15.30 -13.93
CA ALA A 98 -1.23 -13.91 -13.57
C ALA A 98 -0.15 -13.39 -12.62
N ASN A 99 0.28 -12.14 -12.80
CA ASN A 99 1.27 -11.45 -11.96
C ASN A 99 0.75 -11.10 -10.55
N VAL A 100 0.10 -12.06 -9.87
CA VAL A 100 -0.46 -11.97 -8.52
C VAL A 100 -0.31 -13.32 -7.83
N GLY A 101 -0.16 -13.31 -6.50
CA GLY A 101 -0.30 -14.52 -5.68
C GLY A 101 -1.75 -14.64 -5.20
N TYR A 102 -2.31 -15.85 -5.24
CA TYR A 102 -3.65 -16.11 -4.72
C TYR A 102 -3.56 -16.87 -3.39
N ALA A 103 -4.25 -16.36 -2.37
CA ALA A 103 -4.44 -17.06 -1.12
C ALA A 103 -5.90 -16.95 -0.67
N HIS A 104 -6.26 -17.72 0.36
CA HIS A 104 -7.55 -17.54 1.02
C HIS A 104 -7.60 -16.14 1.69
N PRO A 105 -8.76 -15.43 1.71
CA PRO A 105 -8.88 -14.11 2.34
C PRO A 105 -8.35 -14.07 3.78
N PHE A 106 -8.54 -15.16 4.53
CA PHE A 106 -8.02 -15.29 5.90
C PHE A 106 -6.49 -15.19 5.98
N PHE A 107 -5.76 -15.71 5.00
CA PHE A 107 -4.31 -15.59 4.94
C PHE A 107 -3.86 -14.15 4.72
N HIS A 108 -4.55 -13.39 3.88
CA HIS A 108 -4.24 -11.97 3.69
C HIS A 108 -4.59 -11.15 4.94
N ALA A 109 -5.76 -11.39 5.54
CA ALA A 109 -6.20 -10.71 6.75
C ALA A 109 -5.33 -11.03 7.98
N ALA A 110 -4.83 -12.26 8.12
CA ALA A 110 -3.99 -12.67 9.26
C ALA A 110 -2.64 -11.94 9.35
N LYS A 111 -2.19 -11.31 8.25
CA LYS A 111 -0.89 -10.63 8.17
C LYS A 111 -0.97 -9.12 8.42
N ARG A 112 -2.12 -8.54 8.75
CA ARG A 112 -2.36 -7.08 8.83
C ARG A 112 -2.63 -6.62 10.26
N ARG A 113 -1.69 -5.96 10.96
CA ARG A 113 -1.96 -5.32 12.29
C ARG A 113 -1.02 -4.14 12.60
N ASN A 114 -1.59 -2.95 12.90
CA ASN A 114 -0.86 -1.74 13.34
C ASN A 114 -1.66 -0.95 14.41
N CYS A 115 -0.98 -0.14 15.25
CA CYS A 115 -1.58 0.45 16.47
C CYS A 115 -1.05 1.85 16.87
N PHE A 116 -1.86 2.57 17.65
CA PHE A 116 -1.54 3.86 18.30
C PHE A 116 -0.95 3.71 19.71
N TRP A 117 -0.23 4.73 20.16
CA TRP A 117 0.13 4.87 21.59
C TRP A 117 -1.12 5.15 22.45
N GLY A 118 -1.16 4.61 23.67
CA GLY A 118 -2.37 4.63 24.50
C GLY A 118 -2.86 6.01 24.98
N ASP A 119 -1.97 7.00 25.12
CA ASP A 119 -2.34 8.39 25.43
C ASP A 119 -2.76 9.21 24.22
N THR A 120 -2.77 8.61 23.03
CA THR A 120 -3.27 9.27 21.83
C THR A 120 -4.75 9.61 22.02
N GLU A 121 -5.08 10.89 22.06
CA GLU A 121 -6.45 11.36 22.15
C GLU A 121 -7.17 11.11 20.82
N ILE A 122 -8.30 10.43 20.92
CA ILE A 122 -9.22 10.23 19.80
C ILE A 122 -10.54 10.95 20.10
N GLU A 123 -11.24 11.32 19.02
CA GLU A 123 -12.57 11.89 19.10
C GLU A 123 -13.59 10.85 18.64
N VAL A 124 -14.50 10.49 19.55
CA VAL A 124 -15.56 9.53 19.28
C VAL A 124 -16.91 10.13 19.68
N ASN A 125 -17.95 9.73 18.98
CA ASN A 125 -19.32 10.14 19.22
C ASN A 125 -20.15 8.88 19.53
N ASP A 126 -20.88 8.89 20.64
CA ASP A 126 -21.73 7.77 21.08
C ASP A 126 -23.17 7.85 20.55
N GLY A 127 -23.43 8.75 19.61
CA GLY A 127 -24.75 9.07 19.06
C GLY A 127 -25.41 10.28 19.72
N SER A 128 -24.92 10.73 20.88
CA SER A 128 -25.49 11.86 21.63
C SER A 128 -24.51 13.01 21.82
N ARG A 129 -23.23 12.72 22.06
CA ARG A 129 -22.20 13.71 22.36
C ARG A 129 -20.85 13.31 21.77
N TRP A 130 -20.06 14.33 21.42
CA TRP A 130 -18.65 14.15 21.12
C TRP A 130 -17.87 14.04 22.42
N GLU A 131 -17.09 12.99 22.55
CA GLU A 131 -16.15 12.78 23.65
C GLU A 131 -14.73 12.69 23.10
N LYS A 132 -13.82 13.44 23.71
CA LYS A 132 -12.40 13.37 23.41
C LYS A 132 -11.72 12.68 24.59
N LEU A 133 -11.08 11.55 24.33
CA LEU A 133 -10.45 10.74 25.36
C LEU A 133 -9.23 9.97 24.81
N PRO A 134 -8.30 9.57 25.69
CA PRO A 134 -7.20 8.69 25.29
C PRO A 134 -7.71 7.37 24.71
N ILE A 135 -7.10 6.89 23.63
CA ILE A 135 -7.48 5.66 22.95
C ILE A 135 -7.41 4.47 23.91
N ARG A 136 -6.44 4.42 24.83
CA ARG A 136 -6.38 3.38 25.86
C ARG A 136 -7.65 3.36 26.70
N LYS A 137 -8.10 4.53 27.18
CA LYS A 137 -9.32 4.64 27.99
C LYS A 137 -10.52 4.16 27.18
N PHE A 138 -10.63 4.63 25.94
CA PHE A 138 -11.72 4.22 25.05
C PHE A 138 -11.73 2.71 24.79
N VAL A 139 -10.58 2.14 24.41
CA VAL A 139 -10.45 0.72 24.12
C VAL A 139 -10.75 -0.09 25.36
N LEU A 140 -10.19 0.24 26.53
CA LEU A 140 -10.38 -0.53 27.78
C LEU A 140 -11.81 -0.42 28.35
N GLU A 141 -12.45 0.75 28.29
CA GLU A 141 -13.82 0.94 28.79
C GLU A 141 -14.87 0.30 27.88
N ASN A 142 -14.57 0.20 26.59
CA ASN A 142 -15.43 -0.46 25.62
C ASN A 142 -14.91 -1.85 25.26
N PHE A 143 -13.96 -2.35 26.05
CA PHE A 143 -13.46 -3.71 25.95
C PHE A 143 -14.41 -4.66 26.68
N ASP A 144 -15.03 -5.59 25.97
CA ASP A 144 -15.87 -6.58 26.63
C ASP A 144 -15.01 -7.63 27.36
N LEU A 145 -14.85 -7.44 28.68
CA LEU A 145 -14.14 -8.38 29.56
C LEU A 145 -14.89 -9.71 29.78
N THR A 146 -16.15 -9.82 29.38
CA THR A 146 -16.95 -11.06 29.50
C THR A 146 -16.79 -11.98 28.28
N ARG A 147 -16.38 -11.43 27.13
CA ARG A 147 -16.03 -12.18 25.91
C ARG A 147 -14.73 -11.64 25.24
N PRO A 148 -13.60 -11.57 25.95
CA PRO A 148 -12.36 -11.10 25.34
C PRO A 148 -11.83 -12.17 24.37
N GLY A 149 -11.73 -11.82 23.08
CA GLY A 149 -10.94 -12.61 22.14
C GLY A 149 -9.46 -12.43 22.49
N LEU A 150 -8.83 -13.48 23.03
CA LEU A 150 -7.40 -13.53 23.30
C LEU A 150 -6.73 -14.35 22.21
N ASP A 151 -5.87 -13.72 21.42
CA ASP A 151 -5.07 -14.46 20.46
C ASP A 151 -3.84 -15.13 21.10
N ARG A 152 -3.20 -16.05 20.36
CA ARG A 152 -1.96 -16.73 20.80
C ARG A 152 -0.73 -15.80 20.90
N LEU A 153 -0.82 -14.55 20.46
CA LEU A 153 0.24 -13.54 20.46
C LEU A 153 0.13 -12.56 21.65
N GLY A 154 -0.94 -12.66 22.45
CA GLY A 154 -1.21 -11.81 23.61
C GLY A 154 -1.99 -10.52 23.30
N THR A 155 -2.65 -10.47 22.13
CA THR A 155 -3.53 -9.39 21.68
C THR A 155 -4.96 -9.62 22.18
N TYR A 156 -5.59 -8.56 22.65
CA TYR A 156 -6.98 -8.57 23.10
C TYR A 156 -7.82 -7.74 22.13
N TYR A 157 -8.89 -8.28 21.54
CA TYR A 157 -9.83 -7.51 20.69
C TYR A 157 -11.29 -7.72 21.10
N SER A 158 -12.15 -6.74 20.80
CA SER A 158 -13.60 -6.83 21.00
C SER A 158 -14.36 -5.81 20.14
N ASP A 159 -15.67 -6.03 20.00
CA ASP A 159 -16.59 -5.00 19.52
C ASP A 159 -16.74 -3.91 20.59
N PRO A 160 -16.84 -2.63 20.21
CA PRO A 160 -17.17 -1.60 21.19
C PRO A 160 -18.52 -1.93 21.85
N ALA A 161 -18.59 -1.83 23.17
CA ALA A 161 -19.80 -2.14 23.97
C ALA A 161 -21.09 -1.43 23.50
N ARG A 162 -20.95 -0.32 22.75
CA ARG A 162 -22.02 0.45 22.13
C ARG A 162 -21.53 1.04 20.80
N PRO A 163 -22.41 1.38 19.84
CA PRO A 163 -21.96 1.95 18.57
C PRO A 163 -21.32 3.32 18.79
N PHE A 164 -20.11 3.50 18.27
CA PHE A 164 -19.42 4.79 18.23
C PHE A 164 -19.14 5.20 16.79
N TRP A 165 -19.02 6.50 16.58
CA TRP A 165 -18.60 7.10 15.32
C TRP A 165 -17.39 8.00 15.54
N THR A 166 -16.53 8.13 14.54
CA THR A 166 -15.39 9.05 14.54
C THR A 166 -15.39 9.88 13.25
N ARG A 167 -14.59 10.94 13.25
CA ARG A 167 -14.31 11.74 12.06
C ARG A 167 -13.24 11.02 11.24
N ALA A 168 -13.63 10.53 10.08
CA ALA A 168 -12.73 10.06 9.05
C ALA A 168 -12.55 11.13 7.98
N VAL A 169 -11.49 11.01 7.19
CA VAL A 169 -11.26 11.83 6.01
C VAL A 169 -11.17 10.92 4.79
N ASP A 170 -11.91 11.27 3.73
CA ASP A 170 -11.82 10.56 2.45
C ASP A 170 -10.56 10.99 1.66
N THR A 171 -10.31 10.33 0.54
CA THR A 171 -9.13 10.62 -0.31
C THR A 171 -9.13 12.05 -0.86
N THR A 172 -10.26 12.74 -0.88
CA THR A 172 -10.38 14.13 -1.35
C THR A 172 -10.15 15.16 -0.24
N GLY A 173 -10.02 14.72 1.01
CA GLY A 173 -9.88 15.59 2.17
C GLY A 173 -11.19 16.04 2.80
N GLN A 174 -12.35 15.47 2.40
CA GLN A 174 -13.63 15.77 3.05
C GLN A 174 -13.82 14.93 4.31
N ILE A 175 -14.39 15.56 5.36
CA ILE A 175 -14.66 14.90 6.63
C ILE A 175 -15.95 14.08 6.51
N ARG A 176 -15.88 12.81 6.86
CA ARG A 176 -17.02 11.88 6.92
C ARG A 176 -17.16 11.32 8.33
N LEU A 177 -18.39 11.08 8.75
CA LEU A 177 -18.69 10.40 10.01
C LEU A 177 -18.73 8.90 9.75
N ARG A 178 -17.81 8.14 10.36
CA ARG A 178 -17.68 6.70 10.15
C ARG A 178 -17.82 5.93 11.45
N LYS A 179 -18.40 4.74 11.37
CA LYS A 179 -18.61 3.88 12.53
C LYS A 179 -17.29 3.23 12.94
N VAL A 180 -17.02 3.18 14.25
CA VAL A 180 -15.98 2.35 14.84
C VAL A 180 -16.50 0.92 14.93
N THR A 181 -15.85 -0.01 14.24
CA THR A 181 -16.28 -1.41 14.12
C THR A 181 -15.55 -2.34 15.08
N SER A 182 -14.33 -2.00 15.50
CA SER A 182 -13.54 -2.83 16.41
C SER A 182 -12.62 -2.00 17.31
N VAL A 183 -12.24 -2.57 18.45
CA VAL A 183 -11.13 -2.09 19.28
C VAL A 183 -10.18 -3.25 19.60
N SER A 184 -8.88 -2.97 19.65
CA SER A 184 -7.85 -3.98 19.93
C SER A 184 -6.65 -3.44 20.72
N VAL A 185 -6.00 -4.33 21.48
CA VAL A 185 -4.85 -4.06 22.35
C VAL A 185 -3.72 -5.02 21.98
N HIS A 186 -2.55 -4.48 21.62
CA HIS A 186 -1.41 -5.24 21.11
C HIS A 186 -0.17 -4.94 21.94
N ARG A 187 0.89 -5.74 21.78
CA ARG A 187 2.18 -5.49 22.44
C ARG A 187 2.94 -4.37 21.72
N ALA A 188 3.50 -3.44 22.47
CA ALA A 188 4.24 -2.31 21.92
C ALA A 188 5.63 -2.71 21.39
N PRO A 189 6.10 -2.11 20.27
CA PRO A 189 7.49 -2.23 19.83
C PRO A 189 8.45 -1.49 20.78
N GLN A 190 9.76 -1.69 20.64
CA GLN A 190 10.75 -1.04 21.52
C GLN A 190 10.80 0.49 21.36
N ALA A 191 10.51 1.00 20.16
CA ALA A 191 10.52 2.42 19.85
C ALA A 191 9.27 2.83 19.04
N LEU A 192 8.77 4.02 19.34
CA LEU A 192 7.68 4.71 18.65
C LEU A 192 8.26 5.95 17.96
N ILE A 193 7.49 6.54 17.03
CA ILE A 193 7.85 7.81 16.39
C ILE A 193 6.90 8.89 16.90
N ARG A 194 7.47 9.95 17.49
CA ARG A 194 6.77 11.17 17.84
C ARG A 194 6.90 12.17 16.71
N PHE A 195 5.77 12.56 16.14
CA PHE A 195 5.67 13.67 15.21
C PHE A 195 5.19 14.92 15.93
N THR A 196 5.83 16.05 15.65
CA THR A 196 5.34 17.38 16.04
C THR A 196 5.11 18.18 14.77
N THR A 197 3.91 18.74 14.59
CA THR A 197 3.57 19.58 13.45
C THR A 197 3.95 21.04 13.69
N SER A 198 3.98 21.85 12.63
CA SER A 198 4.31 23.28 12.71
C SER A 198 3.32 24.08 13.55
N ARG A 199 2.04 23.67 13.60
CA ARG A 199 1.00 24.28 14.45
C ARG A 199 0.94 23.67 15.87
N GLY A 200 1.91 22.83 16.23
CA GLY A 200 2.11 22.35 17.60
C GLY A 200 1.29 21.12 17.98
N LYS A 201 0.76 20.37 17.00
CA LYS A 201 0.11 19.08 17.28
C LYS A 201 1.16 17.98 17.40
N GLU A 202 0.94 17.05 18.32
CA GLU A 202 1.84 15.94 18.55
C GLU A 202 1.13 14.61 18.40
N LEU A 203 1.72 13.67 17.68
CA LEU A 203 1.19 12.31 17.54
C LEU A 203 2.32 11.31 17.70
N VAL A 204 2.09 10.28 18.52
CA VAL A 204 3.03 9.19 18.75
C VAL A 204 2.42 7.90 18.23
N VAL A 205 3.09 7.28 17.27
CA VAL A 205 2.62 6.07 16.58
C VAL A 205 3.74 5.06 16.43
N THR A 206 3.38 3.81 16.14
CA THR A 206 4.39 2.82 15.74
C THR A 206 5.06 3.25 14.43
N PRO A 207 6.33 2.87 14.18
CA PRO A 207 7.02 3.21 12.94
C PRO A 207 6.27 2.82 11.65
N ASP A 208 5.45 1.78 11.76
CA ASP A 208 4.68 1.15 10.69
C ASP A 208 3.28 1.72 10.50
N HIS A 209 2.88 2.67 11.35
CA HIS A 209 1.56 3.27 11.30
C HIS A 209 1.32 4.05 9.99
N ALA A 210 0.13 3.93 9.41
CA ALA A 210 -0.27 4.63 8.21
C ALA A 210 -0.56 6.11 8.53
N MET A 211 0.32 6.98 8.07
CA MET A 211 0.16 8.42 8.08
C MET A 211 -0.47 8.88 6.76
N LEU A 212 -1.25 9.97 6.81
CA LEU A 212 -1.76 10.59 5.59
C LEU A 212 -0.88 11.77 5.21
N VAL A 213 -0.58 11.91 3.92
CA VAL A 213 0.13 13.06 3.38
C VAL A 213 -0.69 13.66 2.24
N TRP A 214 -0.78 14.98 2.23
CA TRP A 214 -1.36 15.74 1.14
C TRP A 214 -0.43 15.68 -0.08
N ASP A 215 -0.85 14.94 -1.10
CA ASP A 215 -0.14 14.88 -2.37
C ASP A 215 -1.04 15.38 -3.50
N THR A 216 -0.58 16.41 -4.18
CA THR A 216 -1.14 16.94 -5.43
C THR A 216 -2.67 17.12 -5.56
N GLY A 217 -3.43 17.15 -4.45
CA GLY A 217 -4.89 17.35 -4.43
C GLY A 217 -5.69 16.20 -3.84
N TYR A 218 -5.03 15.13 -3.40
CA TYR A 218 -5.64 14.02 -2.67
C TYR A 218 -4.76 13.60 -1.49
N LEU A 219 -5.34 12.82 -0.58
CA LEU A 219 -4.63 12.23 0.54
C LEU A 219 -4.11 10.85 0.14
N ARG A 220 -2.78 10.68 0.23
CA ARG A 220 -2.14 9.36 0.11
C ARG A 220 -1.71 8.84 1.47
N LYS A 221 -1.79 7.52 1.66
CA LYS A 221 -1.22 6.85 2.83
C LYS A 221 0.28 6.67 2.62
N ILE A 222 1.09 7.05 3.60
CA ILE A 222 2.52 6.72 3.71
C ILE A 222 2.79 6.22 5.12
N ARG A 223 3.99 5.73 5.39
CA ARG A 223 4.31 5.19 6.72
C ARG A 223 4.89 6.25 7.61
N ALA A 224 4.65 6.12 8.92
CA ALA A 224 5.27 6.99 9.91
C ALA A 224 6.79 7.06 9.71
N ILE A 225 7.50 5.94 9.53
CA ILE A 225 8.95 5.97 9.33
C ILE A 225 9.41 6.64 8.03
N GLU A 226 8.54 6.75 7.02
CA GLU A 226 8.83 7.44 5.77
C GLU A 226 8.52 8.94 5.81
N LEU A 227 7.67 9.35 6.75
CA LEU A 227 7.23 10.73 6.94
C LEU A 227 8.39 11.58 7.46
N LYS A 228 8.73 12.64 6.73
CA LYS A 228 9.87 13.52 7.02
C LYS A 228 9.42 14.90 7.47
N PRO A 229 10.25 15.61 8.24
CA PRO A 229 10.06 17.04 8.46
C PRO A 229 9.93 17.79 7.13
N GLY A 230 8.84 18.54 6.98
CA GLY A 230 8.43 19.24 5.76
C GLY A 230 7.25 18.61 5.03
N ASP A 231 6.92 17.34 5.29
CA ASP A 231 5.80 16.67 4.62
C ASP A 231 4.45 17.24 5.11
N PRO A 232 3.50 17.50 4.19
CA PRO A 232 2.21 18.07 4.54
C PRO A 232 1.22 16.98 5.01
N VAL A 233 0.69 17.10 6.23
CA VAL A 233 -0.26 16.16 6.82
C VAL A 233 -1.64 16.82 7.03
N PRO A 234 -2.75 16.08 6.85
CA PRO A 234 -4.09 16.59 7.14
C PRO A 234 -4.32 16.72 8.64
N VAL A 235 -4.71 17.91 9.07
CA VAL A 235 -4.95 18.27 10.46
C VAL A 235 -6.37 18.79 10.62
N PHE A 236 -7.06 18.31 11.66
CA PHE A 236 -8.40 18.77 12.00
C PHE A 236 -8.34 20.05 12.85
N GLU A 237 -8.79 21.19 12.33
CA GLU A 237 -8.85 22.44 13.10
C GLU A 237 -10.19 23.15 12.91
N GLY A 238 -10.83 23.50 14.04
CA GLY A 238 -12.17 24.09 14.05
C GLY A 238 -13.21 23.10 13.51
N SER A 239 -13.54 23.25 12.23
CA SER A 239 -14.49 22.39 11.50
C SER A 239 -13.98 21.91 10.15
N CYS A 240 -12.69 22.13 9.84
CA CYS A 240 -12.12 21.86 8.51
C CYS A 240 -10.85 20.99 8.60
N VAL A 241 -10.53 20.34 7.49
CA VAL A 241 -9.21 19.73 7.27
C VAL A 241 -8.27 20.80 6.74
N ILE A 242 -7.15 21.02 7.41
CA ILE A 242 -6.09 21.95 7.01
C ILE A 242 -4.83 21.14 6.75
N SER A 243 -4.06 21.52 5.73
CA SER A 243 -2.71 20.99 5.55
C SER A 243 -1.76 21.67 6.54
N ASP A 244 -1.21 20.91 7.49
CA ASP A 244 -0.09 21.33 8.33
C ASP A 244 1.18 20.60 7.88
N THR A 245 2.36 21.01 8.33
CA THR A 245 3.62 20.34 7.99
C THR A 245 4.27 19.71 9.21
N ILE A 246 4.91 18.56 9.01
CA ILE A 246 5.71 17.93 10.07
C ILE A 246 6.94 18.80 10.32
N LYS A 247 7.12 19.25 11.56
CA LYS A 247 8.27 20.04 11.99
C LYS A 247 9.38 19.14 12.54
N LEU A 248 8.99 18.10 13.27
CA LEU A 248 9.91 17.20 13.97
C LEU A 248 9.38 15.77 13.91
N ALA A 249 10.29 14.81 13.73
CA ALA A 249 10.03 13.38 13.79
C ALA A 249 11.15 12.74 14.61
N GLU A 250 10.84 12.27 15.82
CA GLU A 250 11.81 11.74 16.78
C GLU A 250 11.44 10.32 17.18
N GLN A 251 12.42 9.41 17.23
CA GLN A 251 12.21 8.10 17.83
C GLN A 251 12.22 8.24 19.35
N VAL A 252 11.16 7.75 20.00
CA VAL A 252 11.00 7.74 21.45
C VAL A 252 10.86 6.29 21.93
N PRO A 253 11.44 5.90 23.07
CA PRO A 253 11.23 4.56 23.61
C PRO A 253 9.74 4.35 23.90
N SER A 254 9.24 3.13 23.71
CA SER A 254 7.85 2.84 24.09
C SER A 254 7.71 2.94 25.62
N PRO A 255 6.90 3.88 26.13
CA PRO A 255 6.76 4.07 27.57
C PRO A 255 5.95 2.95 28.24
N GLU A 256 5.24 2.14 27.45
CA GLU A 256 4.36 1.06 27.91
C GLU A 256 4.57 -0.22 27.11
N GLU A 257 4.15 -1.35 27.68
CA GLU A 257 4.20 -2.66 27.01
C GLU A 257 3.09 -2.86 25.97
N ARG A 258 2.09 -1.96 25.90
CA ARG A 258 0.90 -2.12 25.05
C ARG A 258 0.60 -0.89 24.19
N VAL A 259 0.10 -1.14 23.00
CA VAL A 259 -0.43 -0.17 22.03
C VAL A 259 -1.86 -0.55 21.66
N TYR A 260 -2.65 0.41 21.21
CA TYR A 260 -4.11 0.29 21.07
C TYR A 260 -4.53 0.65 19.66
N CYS A 261 -5.51 -0.03 19.10
CA CYS A 261 -6.03 0.27 17.77
C CYS A 261 -7.56 0.23 17.77
N LEU A 262 -8.16 0.92 16.80
CA LEU A 262 -9.59 0.86 16.52
C LEU A 262 -9.79 0.83 15.01
N THR A 263 -10.75 0.03 14.55
CA THR A 263 -11.09 -0.07 13.13
C THR A 263 -12.25 0.86 12.81
N VAL A 264 -12.12 1.65 11.74
CA VAL A 264 -13.11 2.61 11.24
C VAL A 264 -13.61 2.14 9.87
N ALA A 265 -14.93 2.13 9.67
CA ALA A 265 -15.53 1.72 8.40
C ALA A 265 -15.27 2.70 7.24
N ASP A 266 -15.35 2.19 6.01
CA ASP A 266 -15.37 2.88 4.71
C ASP A 266 -14.08 3.61 4.30
N ASP A 267 -13.66 4.64 5.06
CA ASP A 267 -12.54 5.51 4.67
C ASP A 267 -11.22 5.08 5.30
N HIS A 268 -11.25 4.20 6.29
CA HIS A 268 -10.06 3.64 6.90
C HIS A 268 -9.13 4.72 7.47
N THR A 269 -9.71 5.78 8.06
CA THR A 269 -8.98 6.91 8.66
C THR A 269 -9.66 7.42 9.92
N LEU A 270 -8.89 8.04 10.81
CA LEU A 270 -9.39 8.69 12.03
C LEU A 270 -8.57 9.91 12.41
N VAL A 271 -9.16 10.76 13.26
CA VAL A 271 -8.47 11.87 13.94
C VAL A 271 -7.80 11.35 15.22
N ALA A 272 -6.47 11.50 15.27
CA ALA A 272 -5.62 11.14 16.41
C ALA A 272 -4.77 12.36 16.80
N ASN A 273 -4.94 12.87 18.03
CA ASN A 273 -4.36 14.14 18.49
C ASN A 273 -4.58 15.31 17.53
N GLY A 274 -5.71 15.29 16.82
CA GLY A 274 -6.06 16.31 15.84
C GLY A 274 -5.35 16.18 14.48
N ILE A 275 -4.62 15.10 14.22
CA ILE A 275 -4.04 14.76 12.91
C ILE A 275 -4.86 13.61 12.32
N PHE A 276 -5.27 13.69 11.06
CA PHE A 276 -5.90 12.57 10.38
C PHE A 276 -4.83 11.56 9.96
N THR A 277 -5.04 10.30 10.32
CA THR A 277 -4.15 9.19 9.98
C THR A 277 -4.95 8.00 9.46
N GLY A 278 -4.29 7.12 8.71
CA GLY A 278 -4.90 5.89 8.23
C GLY A 278 -4.93 4.80 9.29
N GLN A 279 -5.83 3.85 9.11
CA GLN A 279 -5.62 2.47 9.52
C GLN A 279 -4.90 1.72 8.38
N CYS A 280 -4.11 0.71 8.74
CA CYS A 280 -3.14 0.09 7.83
C CYS A 280 -3.73 -1.12 7.10
N ASP A 281 -3.86 -0.99 5.78
CA ASP A 281 -4.18 -2.08 4.84
C ASP A 281 -2.95 -2.25 3.92
N GLY A 282 -2.33 -3.43 3.89
CA GLY A 282 -1.18 -3.74 3.01
C GLY A 282 -1.60 -4.73 1.92
N ASP A 283 -1.28 -4.40 0.66
CA ASP A 283 -1.70 -5.16 -0.55
C ASP A 283 -0.57 -5.92 -1.26
N GLU A 284 0.70 -5.61 -0.96
CA GLU A 284 1.86 -6.38 -1.43
C GLU A 284 2.37 -7.26 -0.29
N ASP A 285 2.66 -8.55 -0.52
CA ASP A 285 3.13 -9.48 0.51
C ASP A 285 4.51 -10.08 0.13
N CYS A 286 5.37 -10.33 1.13
CA CYS A 286 6.60 -11.09 0.96
C CYS A 286 6.36 -12.58 1.20
N ILE A 287 7.03 -13.43 0.42
CA ILE A 287 7.02 -14.88 0.58
C ILE A 287 8.48 -15.34 0.66
N MET A 288 8.80 -16.17 1.66
CA MET A 288 10.10 -16.82 1.82
C MET A 288 9.92 -18.30 2.16
N LEU A 289 10.86 -19.15 1.75
CA LEU A 289 10.84 -20.56 2.13
C LEU A 289 10.99 -20.70 3.66
N LEU A 290 10.24 -21.62 4.27
CA LEU A 290 10.28 -21.81 5.73
C LEU A 290 11.69 -22.10 6.23
N LEU A 291 12.40 -23.04 5.59
CA LEU A 291 13.75 -23.42 6.04
C LEU A 291 14.76 -22.29 5.89
N ASP A 292 14.61 -21.46 4.85
CA ASP A 292 15.45 -20.27 4.63
C ASP A 292 15.26 -19.26 5.76
N GLY A 293 13.99 -18.94 6.08
CA GLY A 293 13.64 -18.08 7.20
C GLY A 293 14.08 -18.61 8.56
N LEU A 294 14.24 -19.93 8.74
CA LEU A 294 14.71 -20.52 10.00
C LEU A 294 16.24 -20.53 10.15
N ILE A 295 16.98 -20.79 9.07
CA ILE A 295 18.45 -20.94 9.12
C ILE A 295 19.14 -19.58 8.97
N ASN A 296 18.68 -18.74 8.05
CA ASN A 296 19.38 -17.53 7.64
C ASN A 296 18.93 -16.28 8.40
N PHE A 297 17.83 -16.34 9.13
CA PHE A 297 17.37 -15.24 9.97
C PHE A 297 18.13 -15.17 11.29
N SER A 298 18.63 -13.98 11.64
CA SER A 298 19.13 -13.68 12.97
C SER A 298 18.82 -12.24 13.34
N ARG A 299 18.40 -12.02 14.59
CA ARG A 299 18.16 -10.68 15.14
C ARG A 299 19.41 -9.80 15.11
N SER A 300 20.60 -10.40 15.10
CA SER A 300 21.88 -9.68 15.00
C SER A 300 22.07 -8.95 13.66
N PHE A 301 21.34 -9.33 12.62
CA PHE A 301 21.39 -8.67 11.32
C PHE A 301 20.39 -7.52 11.19
N LEU A 302 19.50 -7.34 12.17
CA LEU A 302 18.51 -6.27 12.13
C LEU A 302 19.19 -4.90 12.30
N PRO A 303 18.82 -3.91 11.48
CA PRO A 303 19.39 -2.56 11.58
C PRO A 303 19.01 -1.91 12.91
N GLN A 304 20.00 -1.39 13.64
CA GLN A 304 19.77 -0.77 14.96
C GLN A 304 18.90 0.51 14.92
N ASN A 305 18.95 1.29 13.82
CA ASN A 305 18.37 2.64 13.78
C ASN A 305 17.37 2.89 12.64
N ARG A 306 17.30 2.01 11.63
CA ARG A 306 16.45 2.22 10.44
C ARG A 306 15.58 0.98 10.19
N GLY A 307 14.32 1.03 10.61
CA GLY A 307 13.29 0.11 10.10
C GLY A 307 12.96 0.46 8.64
N GLY A 308 12.98 -0.53 7.74
CA GLY A 308 12.67 -0.34 6.32
C GLY A 308 11.16 -0.39 6.03
N SER A 309 10.80 -0.56 4.76
CA SER A 309 9.44 -0.98 4.32
C SER A 309 9.07 -2.39 4.73
N MET A 310 10.06 -3.24 4.76
CA MET A 310 9.92 -4.63 5.16
C MET A 310 10.48 -4.77 6.56
N ASP A 311 9.69 -5.33 7.48
CA ASP A 311 10.18 -5.85 8.74
C ASP A 311 10.51 -7.35 8.58
N ALA A 312 11.08 -7.97 9.60
CA ALA A 312 11.47 -9.38 9.57
C ALA A 312 10.49 -10.26 10.36
N PRO A 313 10.37 -11.56 10.04
CA PRO A 313 9.47 -12.47 10.74
C PRO A 313 10.01 -12.81 12.15
N LEU A 314 9.71 -11.96 13.13
CA LEU A 314 10.09 -12.15 14.53
C LEU A 314 9.29 -13.26 15.22
N VAL A 315 8.06 -13.50 14.75
CA VAL A 315 7.16 -14.55 15.22
C VAL A 315 6.49 -15.21 14.01
N LEU A 316 6.18 -16.50 14.14
CA LEU A 316 5.52 -17.28 13.11
C LEU A 316 4.18 -17.83 13.60
N THR A 317 3.10 -17.43 12.94
CA THR A 317 1.74 -17.95 13.16
C THR A 317 1.56 -19.22 12.35
N SER A 318 1.39 -20.35 13.04
CA SER A 318 1.27 -21.68 12.41
C SER A 318 -0.15 -22.05 12.00
N ARG A 319 -1.17 -21.43 12.59
CA ARG A 319 -2.59 -21.70 12.31
C ARG A 319 -3.37 -20.40 12.27
N ILE A 320 -4.30 -20.30 11.34
CA ILE A 320 -5.22 -19.16 11.25
C ILE A 320 -6.51 -19.50 12.00
N ASP A 321 -6.90 -18.62 12.93
CA ASP A 321 -8.22 -18.62 13.57
C ASP A 321 -9.05 -17.47 12.97
N PRO A 322 -10.20 -17.74 12.30
CA PRO A 322 -11.04 -16.71 11.70
C PRO A 322 -11.59 -15.69 12.72
N ALA A 323 -11.68 -16.06 14.00
CA ALA A 323 -12.08 -15.10 15.01
C ALA A 323 -11.00 -14.03 15.21
N GLU A 324 -9.73 -14.40 15.09
CA GLU A 324 -8.57 -13.56 15.41
C GLU A 324 -8.10 -12.68 14.24
N ILE A 325 -8.58 -12.90 13.02
CA ILE A 325 -8.16 -12.12 11.84
C ILE A 325 -8.94 -10.81 11.71
N ASP A 326 -8.53 -9.98 10.75
CA ASP A 326 -9.21 -8.72 10.46
C ASP A 326 -10.70 -8.91 10.12
N LYS A 327 -11.56 -8.00 10.62
CA LYS A 327 -13.01 -8.06 10.44
C LYS A 327 -13.47 -7.89 9.01
N GLU A 328 -12.65 -7.33 8.13
CA GLU A 328 -12.94 -7.25 6.70
C GLU A 328 -13.18 -8.65 6.11
N ALA A 329 -12.40 -9.64 6.52
CA ALA A 329 -12.59 -11.02 6.09
C ALA A 329 -13.91 -11.64 6.59
N LEU A 330 -14.51 -11.09 7.65
CA LEU A 330 -15.81 -11.52 8.17
C LEU A 330 -16.98 -10.98 7.32
N ASN A 331 -16.71 -10.01 6.45
CA ASN A 331 -17.69 -9.42 5.54
C ASN A 331 -17.83 -10.19 4.21
N VAL A 332 -17.08 -11.27 4.01
CA VAL A 332 -17.16 -12.08 2.80
C VAL A 332 -18.47 -12.86 2.77
N ASP A 333 -19.21 -12.71 1.68
CA ASP A 333 -20.39 -13.49 1.34
C ASP A 333 -19.96 -14.87 0.82
N VAL A 334 -20.48 -15.94 1.41
CA VAL A 334 -20.06 -17.33 1.15
C VAL A 334 -21.19 -18.20 0.62
N CYS A 335 -22.27 -17.58 0.14
CA CYS A 335 -23.40 -18.22 -0.53
C CYS A 335 -23.11 -18.49 -2.01
N ASP A 336 -23.74 -19.55 -2.54
CA ASP A 336 -23.72 -19.93 -3.96
C ASP A 336 -24.60 -19.01 -4.82
N HIS A 337 -25.69 -18.47 -4.27
CA HIS A 337 -26.51 -17.48 -4.94
C HIS A 337 -27.12 -16.49 -3.94
N TYR A 338 -27.33 -15.24 -4.37
CA TYR A 338 -28.11 -14.30 -3.56
C TYR A 338 -29.61 -14.64 -3.63
N PRO A 339 -30.35 -14.53 -2.52
CA PRO A 339 -31.79 -14.74 -2.52
C PRO A 339 -32.51 -13.57 -3.22
N ILE A 340 -33.73 -13.83 -3.73
CA ILE A 340 -34.48 -12.85 -4.54
C ILE A 340 -34.81 -11.55 -3.78
N GLU A 341 -34.91 -11.67 -2.46
CA GLU A 341 -35.12 -10.58 -1.52
C GLU A 341 -33.99 -9.53 -1.56
N VAL A 342 -32.74 -9.96 -1.81
CA VAL A 342 -31.60 -9.03 -1.94
C VAL A 342 -31.78 -8.15 -3.18
N TYR A 343 -32.16 -8.73 -4.31
CA TYR A 343 -32.38 -7.99 -5.56
C TYR A 343 -33.58 -7.04 -5.48
N THR A 344 -34.69 -7.49 -4.90
CA THR A 344 -35.90 -6.66 -4.73
C THR A 344 -35.67 -5.53 -3.73
N SER A 345 -34.91 -5.77 -2.66
CA SER A 345 -34.52 -4.74 -1.70
C SER A 345 -33.58 -3.70 -2.30
N ALA A 346 -32.67 -4.12 -3.19
CA ALA A 346 -31.79 -3.21 -3.92
C ALA A 346 -32.59 -2.25 -4.83
N LEU A 347 -33.66 -2.71 -5.48
CA LEU A 347 -34.58 -1.86 -6.26
C LEU A 347 -35.27 -0.79 -5.40
N ALA A 348 -35.47 -1.08 -4.11
CA ALA A 348 -36.06 -0.16 -3.15
C ALA A 348 -35.01 0.74 -2.46
N TYR A 349 -33.73 0.66 -2.83
CA TYR A 349 -32.62 1.35 -2.17
C TYR A 349 -32.55 1.08 -0.66
N ALA A 350 -32.90 -0.15 -0.24
CA ALA A 350 -32.84 -0.53 1.17
C ALA A 350 -31.40 -0.51 1.70
N GLU A 351 -31.22 -0.13 2.96
CA GLU A 351 -29.90 -0.15 3.59
C GLU A 351 -29.37 -1.60 3.72
N PRO A 352 -28.10 -1.87 3.38
CA PRO A 352 -27.54 -3.22 3.42
C PRO A 352 -27.74 -3.93 4.77
N LYS A 353 -27.63 -3.19 5.89
CA LYS A 353 -27.81 -3.72 7.26
C LYS A 353 -29.16 -4.40 7.49
N THR A 354 -30.19 -4.02 6.75
CA THR A 354 -31.54 -4.60 6.88
C THR A 354 -31.62 -6.00 6.24
N ILE A 355 -30.79 -6.25 5.23
CA ILE A 355 -30.77 -7.50 4.44
C ILE A 355 -29.58 -8.41 4.76
N VAL A 356 -28.58 -7.95 5.53
CA VAL A 356 -27.39 -8.76 5.90
C VAL A 356 -27.76 -10.14 6.44
N LYS A 357 -28.86 -10.26 7.20
CA LYS A 357 -29.29 -11.53 7.79
C LYS A 357 -29.78 -12.57 6.76
N LEU A 358 -30.08 -12.14 5.54
CA LEU A 358 -30.52 -12.99 4.45
C LEU A 358 -29.33 -13.60 3.69
N ILE A 359 -28.12 -13.06 3.90
CA ILE A 359 -26.90 -13.46 3.19
C ILE A 359 -26.04 -14.27 4.14
N ASP A 360 -25.56 -15.42 3.66
CA ASP A 360 -24.59 -16.23 4.39
C ASP A 360 -23.20 -15.58 4.31
N ARG A 361 -22.67 -15.22 5.47
CA ARG A 361 -21.42 -14.46 5.64
C ARG A 361 -20.52 -15.20 6.61
N VAL A 362 -19.21 -15.02 6.43
CA VAL A 362 -18.20 -15.61 7.34
C VAL A 362 -18.49 -15.28 8.81
N GLU A 363 -18.91 -14.04 9.12
CA GLU A 363 -19.29 -13.61 10.47
C GLU A 363 -20.32 -14.54 11.15
N ASN A 364 -21.29 -15.06 10.38
CA ASN A 364 -22.35 -15.93 10.89
C ASN A 364 -21.88 -17.36 11.15
N ARG A 365 -20.71 -17.75 10.63
CA ARG A 365 -20.15 -19.10 10.75
C ARG A 365 -19.09 -19.21 11.85
N ILE A 366 -18.63 -18.10 12.43
CA ILE A 366 -17.60 -18.10 13.49
C ILE A 366 -18.04 -18.95 14.68
N GLY A 367 -17.13 -19.79 15.19
CA GLY A 367 -17.40 -20.69 16.32
C GLY A 367 -18.15 -21.96 15.94
N THR A 368 -18.48 -22.15 14.66
CA THR A 368 -19.00 -23.41 14.11
C THR A 368 -17.89 -24.14 13.34
N PRO A 369 -18.03 -25.46 13.08
CA PRO A 369 -17.09 -26.19 12.23
C PRO A 369 -16.96 -25.59 10.82
N ALA A 370 -18.03 -24.99 10.29
CA ALA A 370 -18.09 -24.38 8.96
C ALA A 370 -17.37 -23.02 8.85
N GLN A 371 -16.62 -22.59 9.88
CA GLN A 371 -15.87 -21.33 9.84
C GLN A 371 -14.65 -21.38 8.90
N LEU A 372 -14.18 -22.57 8.52
CA LEU A 372 -13.02 -22.77 7.63
C LEU A 372 -13.36 -23.51 6.33
N GLU A 373 -14.59 -24.00 6.17
CA GLU A 373 -14.99 -24.88 5.07
C GLU A 373 -16.43 -24.61 4.61
N GLY A 374 -16.76 -25.10 3.41
CA GLY A 374 -18.07 -24.97 2.78
C GLY A 374 -18.31 -23.58 2.18
N PHE A 375 -17.27 -22.88 1.75
CA PHE A 375 -17.39 -21.56 1.13
C PHE A 375 -17.78 -21.72 -0.34
N GLN A 376 -18.87 -21.06 -0.73
CA GLN A 376 -19.34 -21.02 -2.11
C GLN A 376 -19.15 -19.62 -2.70
N PHE A 377 -19.39 -19.50 -3.99
CA PHE A 377 -19.25 -18.28 -4.75
C PHE A 377 -20.37 -18.17 -5.78
N THR A 378 -20.66 -16.95 -6.23
CA THR A 378 -21.83 -16.68 -7.08
C THR A 378 -21.56 -16.74 -8.58
N HIS A 379 -20.30 -16.56 -9.00
CA HIS A 379 -19.94 -16.49 -10.41
C HIS A 379 -18.71 -17.36 -10.69
N ASP A 380 -18.86 -18.31 -11.61
CA ASP A 380 -17.75 -19.10 -12.13
C ASP A 380 -16.79 -18.26 -12.97
N THR A 381 -15.53 -18.68 -13.00
CA THR A 381 -14.52 -18.18 -13.94
C THR A 381 -13.88 -19.37 -14.66
N SER A 382 -13.56 -19.19 -15.94
CA SER A 382 -12.95 -20.26 -16.75
C SER A 382 -11.47 -20.49 -16.42
N ASP A 383 -10.74 -19.40 -16.15
CA ASP A 383 -9.34 -19.42 -15.74
C ASP A 383 -9.06 -18.15 -14.93
N ILE A 384 -8.54 -18.33 -13.72
CA ILE A 384 -8.12 -17.24 -12.82
C ILE A 384 -6.96 -16.41 -13.40
N SER A 385 -6.32 -16.89 -14.47
CA SER A 385 -5.25 -16.23 -15.21
C SER A 385 -5.65 -15.75 -16.61
N ALA A 386 -6.94 -15.74 -16.97
CA ALA A 386 -7.39 -15.40 -18.33
C ALA A 386 -7.14 -13.94 -18.76
N GLY A 387 -6.82 -13.05 -17.81
CA GLY A 387 -6.62 -11.63 -18.07
C GLY A 387 -5.27 -11.30 -18.74
N PRO A 388 -5.08 -10.04 -19.18
CA PRO A 388 -3.78 -9.58 -19.65
C PRO A 388 -2.74 -9.72 -18.52
N ILE A 389 -1.67 -10.47 -18.80
CA ILE A 389 -0.62 -10.81 -17.82
C ILE A 389 0.10 -9.56 -17.33
N GLU A 390 0.33 -8.61 -18.23
CA GLU A 390 1.03 -7.38 -17.96
C GLU A 390 0.18 -6.18 -18.36
N SER A 391 0.21 -5.14 -17.51
CA SER A 391 -0.49 -3.88 -17.80
C SER A 391 0.18 -3.14 -18.97
N MET A 392 -0.62 -2.49 -19.82
CA MET A 392 -0.07 -1.58 -20.85
C MET A 392 0.77 -0.46 -20.24
N TYR A 393 0.45 -0.08 -18.99
CA TYR A 393 1.18 0.95 -18.25
C TYR A 393 2.64 0.58 -17.97
N THR A 394 2.97 -0.69 -17.71
CA THR A 394 4.36 -1.13 -17.48
C THR A 394 5.13 -1.33 -18.78
N GLN A 395 4.44 -1.69 -19.87
CA GLN A 395 5.05 -1.88 -21.19
C GLN A 395 5.48 -0.57 -21.86
N MET A 396 4.72 0.50 -21.63
CA MET A 396 5.05 1.82 -22.15
C MET A 396 6.22 2.44 -21.39
N LYS A 397 7.27 2.83 -22.12
CA LYS A 397 8.51 3.33 -21.53
C LYS A 397 8.42 4.82 -21.16
N THR A 398 7.75 5.62 -21.97
CA THR A 398 7.71 7.07 -21.78
C THR A 398 6.38 7.52 -21.18
N MET A 399 6.40 8.57 -20.37
CA MET A 399 5.20 9.17 -19.81
C MET A 399 4.31 9.81 -20.88
N THR A 400 4.92 10.31 -21.97
CA THR A 400 4.20 10.86 -23.13
C THR A 400 3.36 9.78 -23.81
N ASP A 401 3.91 8.57 -24.01
CA ASP A 401 3.16 7.46 -24.61
C ASP A 401 2.03 7.00 -23.70
N LYS A 402 2.28 6.93 -22.38
CA LYS A 402 1.28 6.56 -21.38
C LYS A 402 0.10 7.51 -21.37
N LEU A 403 0.38 8.81 -21.41
CA LEU A 403 -0.68 9.82 -21.45
C LEU A 403 -1.42 9.80 -22.78
N GLY A 404 -0.70 9.69 -23.90
CA GLY A 404 -1.32 9.55 -25.21
C GLY A 404 -2.32 8.39 -25.22
N ALA A 405 -1.92 7.23 -24.70
CA ALA A 405 -2.80 6.07 -24.58
C ALA A 405 -3.97 6.26 -23.61
N GLU A 406 -3.77 6.98 -22.49
CA GLU A 406 -4.84 7.34 -21.55
C GLU A 406 -5.91 8.22 -22.23
N LEU A 407 -5.48 9.25 -22.97
CA LEU A 407 -6.38 10.15 -23.68
C LEU A 407 -7.06 9.47 -24.88
N ASP A 408 -6.33 8.64 -25.64
CA ASP A 408 -6.89 7.82 -26.72
C ASP A 408 -7.94 6.82 -26.20
N LEU A 409 -7.77 6.35 -24.96
CA LEU A 409 -8.76 5.50 -24.29
C LEU A 409 -9.97 6.32 -23.85
N ALA A 410 -9.75 7.53 -23.31
CA ALA A 410 -10.83 8.44 -22.93
C ALA A 410 -11.75 8.77 -24.12
N GLU A 411 -11.18 9.02 -25.32
CA GLU A 411 -11.95 9.25 -26.55
C GLU A 411 -12.83 8.05 -26.97
N LYS A 412 -12.43 6.83 -26.60
CA LYS A 412 -13.17 5.60 -26.94
C LYS A 412 -14.28 5.28 -25.94
N ILE A 413 -14.15 5.74 -24.69
CA ILE A 413 -15.06 5.37 -23.61
C ILE A 413 -16.23 6.36 -23.53
N ARG A 414 -17.46 5.87 -23.75
CA ARG A 414 -18.69 6.68 -23.64
C ARG A 414 -18.94 7.29 -22.26
N ALA A 415 -18.44 6.66 -21.21
CA ALA A 415 -18.65 7.08 -19.81
C ALA A 415 -17.64 8.15 -19.35
N VAL A 416 -16.64 8.49 -20.18
CA VAL A 416 -15.56 9.40 -19.83
C VAL A 416 -15.62 10.60 -20.76
N ASP A 417 -15.52 11.80 -20.18
CA ASP A 417 -15.38 13.04 -20.95
C ASP A 417 -13.89 13.31 -21.18
N ALA A 418 -13.45 13.17 -22.43
CA ALA A 418 -12.05 13.33 -22.80
C ALA A 418 -11.54 14.77 -22.57
N ASP A 419 -12.41 15.78 -22.72
CA ASP A 419 -12.05 17.18 -22.52
C ASP A 419 -11.80 17.47 -21.03
N ASP A 420 -12.65 16.95 -20.14
CA ASP A 420 -12.46 17.06 -18.67
C ASP A 420 -11.20 16.32 -18.21
N VAL A 421 -10.95 15.11 -18.73
CA VAL A 421 -9.73 14.34 -18.41
C VAL A 421 -8.48 15.11 -18.84
N ALA A 422 -8.46 15.62 -20.08
CA ALA A 422 -7.36 16.42 -20.61
C ALA A 422 -7.09 17.67 -19.75
N GLU A 423 -8.14 18.40 -19.36
CA GLU A 423 -8.02 19.59 -18.51
C GLU A 423 -7.53 19.26 -17.09
N ARG A 424 -7.99 18.16 -16.50
CA ARG A 424 -7.51 17.70 -15.19
C ARG A 424 -6.04 17.34 -15.25
N VAL A 425 -5.62 16.56 -16.23
CA VAL A 425 -4.20 16.18 -16.43
C VAL A 425 -3.31 17.42 -16.51
N LEU A 426 -3.70 18.42 -17.30
CA LEU A 426 -2.94 19.66 -17.41
C LEU A 426 -2.80 20.37 -16.06
N ASN A 427 -3.90 20.49 -15.31
CA ASN A 427 -3.92 21.26 -14.08
C ASN A 427 -3.24 20.55 -12.90
N THR A 428 -3.45 19.25 -12.73
CA THR A 428 -2.93 18.49 -11.57
C THR A 428 -1.49 18.05 -11.78
N HIS A 429 -1.10 17.71 -13.01
CA HIS A 429 0.22 17.16 -13.32
C HIS A 429 1.12 18.15 -14.06
N PHE A 430 0.78 18.56 -15.28
CA PHE A 430 1.77 19.20 -16.17
C PHE A 430 2.08 20.63 -15.80
N ILE A 431 1.06 21.47 -15.63
CA ILE A 431 1.26 22.87 -15.25
C ILE A 431 2.00 22.95 -13.91
N ARG A 432 1.65 22.07 -12.96
CA ARG A 432 2.31 22.00 -11.65
C ARG A 432 3.78 21.60 -11.77
N ASP A 433 4.10 20.59 -12.59
CA ASP A 433 5.48 20.13 -12.77
C ASP A 433 6.32 21.17 -13.54
N LEU A 434 5.80 21.75 -14.62
CA LEU A 434 6.47 22.81 -15.38
C LEU A 434 6.79 24.03 -14.49
N MET A 435 5.80 24.52 -13.74
CA MET A 435 6.00 25.64 -12.80
C MET A 435 6.97 25.26 -11.67
N GLY A 436 6.84 24.05 -11.13
CA GLY A 436 7.69 23.53 -10.06
C GLY A 436 9.15 23.45 -10.49
N ASN A 437 9.42 22.86 -11.65
CA ASN A 437 10.75 22.70 -12.21
C ASN A 437 11.35 24.04 -12.64
N LEU A 438 10.56 24.97 -13.20
CA LEU A 438 11.03 26.31 -13.52
C LEU A 438 11.46 27.09 -12.27
N SER A 439 10.63 27.10 -11.22
CA SER A 439 10.97 27.73 -9.93
C SER A 439 12.17 27.04 -9.26
N ALA A 440 12.25 25.71 -9.33
CA ALA A 440 13.37 24.95 -8.81
C ALA A 440 14.66 25.28 -9.55
N PHE A 441 14.62 25.43 -10.87
CA PHE A 441 15.76 25.80 -11.71
C PHE A 441 16.33 27.17 -11.31
N SER A 442 15.50 28.17 -11.02
CA SER A 442 15.96 29.49 -10.57
C SER A 442 16.58 29.47 -9.16
N LYS A 443 16.15 28.54 -8.28
CA LYS A 443 16.58 28.43 -6.87
C LYS A 443 17.61 27.31 -6.63
N GLN A 444 18.05 26.65 -7.68
CA GLN A 444 18.78 25.39 -7.58
C GLN A 444 20.14 25.51 -6.91
N LYS A 445 20.63 24.37 -6.43
CA LYS A 445 22.02 24.21 -5.97
C LYS A 445 22.84 23.57 -7.09
N PHE A 446 24.15 23.66 -6.94
CA PHE A 446 25.11 23.04 -7.83
C PHE A 446 25.82 21.90 -7.10
N ARG A 447 26.11 20.79 -7.79
CA ARG A 447 26.78 19.63 -7.19
C ARG A 447 28.04 19.30 -7.97
N CYS A 448 29.11 19.02 -7.24
CA CYS A 448 30.32 18.46 -7.84
C CYS A 448 30.15 16.97 -8.14
N THR A 449 30.42 16.54 -9.37
CA THR A 449 30.27 15.13 -9.80
C THR A 449 31.28 14.19 -9.13
N LYS A 450 32.41 14.70 -8.63
CA LYS A 450 33.50 13.90 -8.05
C LYS A 450 33.45 13.79 -6.53
N CYS A 451 33.02 14.84 -5.82
CA CYS A 451 32.98 14.85 -4.35
C CYS A 451 31.57 14.97 -3.77
N ASN A 452 30.54 15.12 -4.59
CA ASN A 452 29.14 15.31 -4.17
C ASN A 452 28.92 16.52 -3.25
N THR A 453 29.89 17.42 -3.12
CA THR A 453 29.69 18.67 -2.39
C THR A 453 28.64 19.50 -3.12
N SER A 454 27.64 19.95 -2.36
CA SER A 454 26.64 20.89 -2.81
C SER A 454 27.07 22.33 -2.55
N TYR A 455 26.95 23.18 -3.56
CA TYR A 455 27.21 24.60 -3.54
C TYR A 455 25.90 25.36 -3.78
N ARG A 456 25.63 26.40 -2.98
CA ARG A 456 24.47 27.27 -3.21
C ARG A 456 24.60 28.12 -4.48
N ARG A 457 25.83 28.47 -4.87
CA ARG A 457 26.15 29.27 -6.07
C ARG A 457 27.36 28.66 -6.76
N MET A 458 27.42 28.79 -8.08
CA MET A 458 28.58 28.35 -8.86
C MET A 458 29.84 29.12 -8.41
N PRO A 459 30.94 28.42 -8.02
CA PRO A 459 32.22 29.07 -7.76
C PRO A 459 32.71 29.82 -8.99
N LEU A 460 33.30 31.01 -8.81
CA LEU A 460 33.83 31.82 -9.92
C LEU A 460 34.91 31.09 -10.74
N ALA A 461 35.63 30.15 -10.12
CA ALA A 461 36.61 29.31 -10.81
C ALA A 461 35.99 28.26 -11.75
N GLY A 462 34.67 28.11 -11.76
CA GLY A 462 33.95 27.11 -12.56
C GLY A 462 34.18 25.65 -12.14
N LYS A 463 35.02 25.39 -11.13
CA LYS A 463 35.42 24.07 -10.66
C LYS A 463 35.26 23.93 -9.15
N CYS A 464 35.20 22.68 -8.68
CA CYS A 464 35.07 22.37 -7.26
C CYS A 464 36.28 22.82 -6.45
N THR A 465 36.05 23.76 -5.55
CA THR A 465 37.05 24.35 -4.64
C THR A 465 37.22 23.59 -3.32
N LYS A 466 36.37 22.60 -3.03
CA LYS A 466 36.49 21.80 -1.79
C LYS A 466 37.68 20.87 -1.82
N PHE A 467 38.35 20.79 -0.69
CA PHE A 467 39.40 19.79 -0.45
C PHE A 467 38.77 18.40 -0.28
N LYS A 468 39.34 17.41 -0.96
CA LYS A 468 39.00 15.99 -0.81
C LYS A 468 40.32 15.21 -0.82
N GLY A 469 40.71 14.67 0.33
CA GLY A 469 42.03 14.06 0.52
C GLY A 469 43.14 15.12 0.61
N LYS A 470 44.27 14.90 -0.08
CA LYS A 470 45.48 15.76 0.00
C LYS A 470 45.46 17.01 -0.90
N GLY A 471 44.34 17.32 -1.58
CA GLY A 471 44.26 18.47 -2.49
C GLY A 471 42.85 18.94 -2.80
N ILE A 472 42.75 19.98 -3.64
CA ILE A 472 41.48 20.52 -4.14
C ILE A 472 40.86 19.54 -5.12
N CYS A 473 39.56 19.26 -4.98
CA CYS A 473 38.86 18.24 -5.77
C CYS A 473 38.90 18.52 -7.28
N ASN A 474 38.78 19.79 -7.67
CA ASN A 474 38.84 20.29 -9.06
C ASN A 474 37.86 19.62 -10.03
N GLY A 475 36.81 18.98 -9.50
CA GLY A 475 35.77 18.32 -10.29
C GLY A 475 34.81 19.30 -10.95
N ASN A 476 34.13 18.83 -12.00
CA ASN A 476 33.11 19.61 -12.69
C ASN A 476 31.89 19.80 -11.78
N ILE A 477 31.30 20.99 -11.84
CA ILE A 477 30.12 21.34 -11.07
C ILE A 477 28.95 21.44 -12.04
N ILE A 478 27.91 20.66 -11.77
CA ILE A 478 26.71 20.62 -12.59
C ILE A 478 25.52 21.21 -11.80
N PRO A 479 24.55 21.83 -12.51
CA PRO A 479 23.25 22.16 -11.92
C PRO A 479 22.54 20.89 -11.44
N THR A 480 21.62 21.05 -10.49
CA THR A 480 20.80 19.93 -10.00
C THR A 480 19.52 19.74 -10.81
N VAL A 481 19.05 20.79 -11.47
CA VAL A 481 17.91 20.78 -12.39
C VAL A 481 18.41 21.24 -13.76
N HIS A 482 18.11 20.47 -14.80
CA HIS A 482 18.56 20.76 -16.16
C HIS A 482 17.42 21.34 -17.00
N GLU A 483 17.75 22.07 -18.07
CA GLU A 483 16.75 22.65 -18.99
C GLU A 483 15.76 21.59 -19.51
N GLY A 484 16.26 20.42 -19.92
CA GLY A 484 15.41 19.33 -20.40
C GLY A 484 14.37 18.85 -19.39
N SER A 485 14.63 18.96 -18.08
CA SER A 485 13.61 18.65 -17.06
C SER A 485 12.54 19.72 -16.93
N VAL A 486 12.85 20.99 -17.27
CA VAL A 486 11.88 22.09 -17.24
C VAL A 486 10.99 22.08 -18.48
N LYS A 487 11.55 21.75 -19.65
CA LYS A 487 10.81 21.63 -20.91
C LYS A 487 10.04 20.31 -21.05
N LYS A 488 10.27 19.35 -20.15
CA LYS A 488 9.57 18.07 -20.09
C LYS A 488 8.07 18.35 -19.97
N TYR A 489 7.29 17.98 -20.99
CA TYR A 489 5.82 18.15 -21.12
C TYR A 489 5.30 19.47 -21.73
N LEU A 490 6.15 20.43 -22.08
CA LEU A 490 5.68 21.69 -22.65
C LEU A 490 4.97 21.50 -24.01
N GLU A 491 5.61 20.77 -24.93
CA GLU A 491 5.03 20.48 -26.25
C GLU A 491 3.73 19.69 -26.16
N MET A 492 3.70 18.66 -25.33
CA MET A 492 2.50 17.87 -25.10
C MET A 492 1.37 18.72 -24.48
N SER A 493 1.69 19.62 -23.55
CA SER A 493 0.69 20.54 -22.98
C SER A 493 0.06 21.44 -24.06
N ARG A 494 0.87 21.89 -25.03
CA ARG A 494 0.38 22.67 -26.19
C ARG A 494 -0.49 21.83 -27.10
N GLU A 495 -0.11 20.59 -27.37
CA GLU A 495 -0.90 19.67 -28.20
C GLU A 495 -2.27 19.40 -27.58
N ILE A 496 -2.32 19.11 -26.28
CA ILE A 496 -3.58 18.89 -25.57
C ILE A 496 -4.47 20.14 -25.67
N CYS A 497 -3.92 21.34 -25.44
CA CYS A 497 -4.66 22.61 -25.57
C CYS A 497 -5.23 22.87 -26.98
N ARG A 498 -4.62 22.27 -28.03
CA ARG A 498 -5.09 22.38 -29.42
C ARG A 498 -6.13 21.32 -29.77
N LYS A 499 -5.98 20.11 -29.25
CA LYS A 499 -6.81 18.95 -29.60
C LYS A 499 -8.14 18.93 -28.84
N TYR A 500 -8.12 19.30 -27.56
CA TYR A 500 -9.28 19.18 -26.65
C TYR A 500 -9.91 20.54 -26.34
N ALA A 501 -11.19 20.52 -25.98
CA ALA A 501 -11.96 21.71 -25.61
C ALA A 501 -11.67 22.15 -24.16
N ILE A 502 -10.46 22.68 -23.93
CA ILE A 502 -10.00 23.13 -22.61
C ILE A 502 -10.43 24.56 -22.32
N SER A 503 -10.64 24.90 -21.04
CA SER A 503 -10.93 26.27 -20.63
C SER A 503 -9.84 27.27 -21.04
N GLU A 504 -10.27 28.48 -21.44
CA GLU A 504 -9.36 29.54 -21.86
C GLU A 504 -8.36 29.93 -20.77
N TYR A 505 -8.75 29.83 -19.50
CA TYR A 505 -7.86 30.07 -18.38
C TYR A 505 -6.69 29.08 -18.36
N THR A 506 -6.97 27.78 -18.52
CA THR A 506 -5.93 26.74 -18.53
C THR A 506 -5.01 26.91 -19.74
N LYS A 507 -5.54 27.25 -20.92
CA LYS A 507 -4.73 27.55 -22.13
C LYS A 507 -3.78 28.72 -21.90
N GLN A 508 -4.29 29.83 -21.37
CA GLN A 508 -3.47 31.01 -21.07
C GLN A 508 -2.38 30.70 -20.05
N ARG A 509 -2.65 29.84 -19.06
CA ARG A 509 -1.61 29.41 -18.11
C ARG A 509 -0.47 28.67 -18.80
N VAL A 510 -0.77 27.76 -19.73
CA VAL A 510 0.26 27.05 -20.50
C VAL A 510 1.06 28.04 -21.35
N GLU A 511 0.41 29.00 -22.02
CA GLU A 511 1.08 30.04 -22.80
C GLU A 511 2.00 30.93 -21.97
N VAL A 512 1.56 31.36 -20.79
CA VAL A 512 2.39 32.15 -19.87
C VAL A 512 3.63 31.38 -19.42
N ILE A 513 3.49 30.07 -19.18
CA ILE A 513 4.61 29.20 -18.83
C ILE A 513 5.57 29.03 -20.01
N ASP A 514 5.04 28.86 -21.22
CA ASP A 514 5.83 28.79 -22.46
C ASP A 514 6.70 30.03 -22.61
N LEU A 515 6.10 31.22 -22.52
CA LEU A 515 6.79 32.51 -22.56
C LEU A 515 7.85 32.66 -21.45
N ALA A 516 7.56 32.16 -20.24
CA ALA A 516 8.51 32.21 -19.13
C ALA A 516 9.72 31.28 -19.35
N ILE A 517 9.51 30.11 -19.95
CA ILE A 517 10.55 29.18 -20.33
C ILE A 517 11.40 29.78 -21.45
N GLU A 518 10.77 30.30 -22.52
CA GLU A 518 11.46 30.98 -23.63
C GLU A 518 12.27 32.19 -23.14
N SER A 519 11.71 33.01 -22.26
CA SER A 519 12.46 34.14 -21.67
C SER A 519 13.65 33.70 -20.81
N THR A 520 13.63 32.50 -20.24
CA THR A 520 14.69 32.01 -19.35
C THR A 520 15.83 31.35 -20.12
N PHE A 521 15.49 30.54 -21.14
CA PHE A 521 16.46 29.74 -21.88
C PHE A 521 16.79 30.31 -23.28
N GLY A 522 15.99 31.26 -23.77
CA GLY A 522 16.02 31.73 -25.14
C GLY A 522 15.34 30.76 -26.11
N GLU A 523 15.18 31.19 -27.36
CA GLU A 523 14.79 30.31 -28.45
C GLU A 523 15.92 29.32 -28.76
N GLU A 524 15.58 28.13 -29.23
CA GLU A 524 16.58 27.20 -29.74
C GLU A 524 17.37 27.88 -30.86
N LYS A 525 18.70 27.71 -30.83
CA LYS A 525 19.55 28.22 -31.91
C LYS A 525 19.07 27.59 -33.22
N GLN A 526 18.45 28.39 -34.09
CA GLN A 526 18.16 27.97 -35.45
C GLN A 526 19.47 27.45 -36.06
N GLN A 527 19.54 26.15 -36.35
CA GLN A 527 20.60 25.64 -37.20
C GLN A 527 20.41 26.30 -38.56
N GLN A 528 21.40 27.10 -38.96
CA GLN A 528 21.45 27.65 -40.30
C GLN A 528 21.66 26.48 -41.27
N LEU A 529 20.54 25.93 -41.76
CA LEU A 529 20.53 24.92 -42.81
C LEU A 529 20.98 25.58 -44.11
N GLY A 530 21.87 24.90 -44.85
CA GLY A 530 22.33 25.38 -46.15
C GLY A 530 21.21 25.28 -47.18
N LEU A 531 21.30 26.05 -48.27
CA LEU A 531 20.36 25.97 -49.40
C LEU A 531 20.28 24.55 -50.01
N ALA A 532 21.32 23.73 -49.80
CA ALA A 532 21.39 22.33 -50.22
C ALA A 532 20.63 21.36 -49.31
N ASP A 533 20.27 21.75 -48.09
CA ASP A 533 19.48 20.93 -47.16
C ASP A 533 17.95 21.13 -47.37
N PHE A 534 17.57 22.09 -48.23
CA PHE A 534 16.17 22.41 -48.60
C PHE A 534 15.79 21.95 -50.03
N MET A 535 16.76 21.50 -50.83
CA MET A 535 16.54 20.86 -52.14
C MET A 535 16.59 19.35 -51.98
#